data_AF-A0A443YK95-F1
#
_entry.id   AF-A0A443YK95-F1
#
_cell.length_a   1.000
_cell.length_b   1.000
_cell.length_c   1.000
_cell.angle_alpha   90.00
_cell.angle_beta   90.00
_cell.angle_gamma   90.00
#
_symmetry.space_group_name_H-M   'P 1'
#
loop_
_entity.id
_entity.type
_entity.pdbx_description
1 polymer ?
#
loop_
_entity_poly.entity_id
_entity_poly.type
_entity_poly.pdbx_seq_one_letter_code
_entity_poly.pdbx_strand_id
1 'polypeptide(L)'
;MDGSMDSIRITERAWELILACLNDRIENGESQASLSKLIGCDRATVNRWLLNRRGGDRTTFKDMVRILDRLRIPLPEVFGTGVGAFPAPAPDKSMTRLDAAVAKVLKDLFSLLGKGPDSVEGVDPGDVREFLSGRVPLRASDLYQLCKAVGVEPGVALARAASLLDME
;
A
#
# COMPACT_ATOMS: atom_id res chain seq x y z
N MET A 1 -32.32 -9.29 18.20
CA MET A 1 -31.82 -7.93 18.47
C MET A 1 -30.40 -8.11 18.99
N ASP A 2 -29.37 -8.00 18.14
CA ASP A 2 -27.96 -8.17 18.59
C ASP A 2 -26.92 -7.38 17.75
N GLY A 3 -27.32 -6.72 16.66
CA GLY A 3 -26.38 -6.07 15.73
C GLY A 3 -25.71 -4.77 16.23
N SER A 4 -26.13 -4.23 17.38
CA SER A 4 -25.56 -2.97 17.90
C SER A 4 -24.24 -3.17 18.64
N MET A 5 -24.02 -4.34 19.25
CA MET A 5 -22.85 -4.62 20.06
C MET A 5 -21.65 -5.03 19.21
N ASP A 6 -21.90 -5.66 18.05
CA ASP A 6 -20.88 -6.02 17.07
C ASP A 6 -20.33 -4.80 16.31
N SER A 7 -21.20 -3.86 15.92
CA SER A 7 -20.80 -2.67 15.16
C SER A 7 -19.81 -1.77 15.93
N ILE A 8 -20.02 -1.61 17.24
CA ILE A 8 -19.13 -0.81 18.11
C ILE A 8 -17.76 -1.49 18.20
N ARG A 9 -17.72 -2.80 18.44
CA ARG A 9 -16.48 -3.58 18.54
C ARG A 9 -15.68 -3.57 17.24
N ILE A 10 -16.36 -3.67 16.09
CA ILE A 10 -15.74 -3.60 14.76
C ILE A 10 -15.10 -2.22 14.55
N THR A 11 -15.79 -1.16 14.96
CA THR A 11 -15.32 0.22 14.80
C THR A 11 -14.11 0.51 15.70
N GLU A 12 -14.14 0.05 16.95
CA GLU A 12 -13.01 0.14 17.88
C GLU A 12 -11.80 -0.63 17.33
N ARG A 13 -12.01 -1.87 16.87
CA ARG A 13 -10.97 -2.72 16.28
C ARG A 13 -10.33 -2.09 15.03
N ALA A 14 -11.15 -1.57 14.12
CA ALA A 14 -10.67 -0.85 12.94
C ALA A 14 -9.76 0.31 13.34
N TRP A 15 -10.18 1.08 14.34
CA TRP A 15 -9.43 2.23 14.81
C TRP A 15 -8.10 1.85 15.47
N GLU A 16 -8.09 0.79 16.28
CA GLU A 16 -6.86 0.25 16.87
C GLU A 16 -5.84 -0.15 15.80
N LEU A 17 -6.28 -0.85 14.76
CA LEU A 17 -5.42 -1.27 13.64
C LEU A 17 -4.87 -0.07 12.86
N ILE A 18 -5.71 0.93 12.60
CA ILE A 18 -5.28 2.19 11.97
C ILE A 18 -4.17 2.85 12.80
N LEU A 19 -4.38 2.99 14.12
CA LEU A 19 -3.38 3.61 15.00
C LEU A 19 -2.10 2.79 15.11
N ALA A 20 -2.20 1.46 15.14
CA ALA A 20 -1.04 0.57 15.16
C ALA A 20 -0.19 0.74 13.90
N CYS A 21 -0.83 0.68 12.72
CA CYS A 21 -0.14 0.87 11.44
C CYS A 21 0.51 2.26 11.33
N LEU A 22 -0.16 3.31 11.83
CA LEU A 22 0.41 4.65 11.81
C LEU A 22 1.62 4.80 12.73
N ASN A 23 1.60 4.20 13.92
CA ASN A 23 2.75 4.23 14.82
C ASN A 23 3.91 3.43 14.21
N ASP A 24 3.66 2.23 13.70
CA ASP A 24 4.67 1.39 13.06
C ASP A 24 5.37 2.12 11.90
N ARG A 25 4.61 2.78 11.02
CA ARG A 25 5.20 3.59 9.92
C ARG A 25 6.04 4.76 10.43
N ILE A 26 5.64 5.42 11.52
CA ILE A 26 6.43 6.51 12.13
C ILE A 26 7.71 5.98 12.76
N GLU A 27 7.64 4.84 13.45
CA GLU A 27 8.80 4.16 14.02
C GLU A 27 9.78 3.72 12.91
N ASN A 28 9.26 3.35 11.74
CA ASN A 28 10.02 3.06 10.52
C ASN A 28 10.48 4.32 9.75
N GLY A 29 10.30 5.52 10.31
CA GLY A 29 10.85 6.77 9.78
C GLY A 29 9.92 7.55 8.83
N GLU A 30 8.68 7.11 8.62
CA GLU A 30 7.71 7.94 7.88
C GLU A 30 7.31 9.18 8.69
N SER A 31 7.27 10.33 8.02
CA SER A 31 6.79 11.56 8.66
C SER A 31 5.27 11.61 8.76
N GLN A 32 4.74 12.26 9.80
CA GLN A 32 3.30 12.54 9.92
C GLN A 32 2.73 13.30 8.71
N ALA A 33 3.56 14.08 8.01
CA ALA A 33 3.16 14.79 6.79
C ALA A 33 3.03 13.85 5.57
N SER A 34 3.85 12.80 5.49
CA SER A 34 3.71 11.74 4.48
C SER A 34 2.42 10.96 4.71
N LEU A 35 2.21 10.52 5.95
CA LEU A 35 1.03 9.75 6.36
C LEU A 35 -0.27 10.53 6.17
N SER A 36 -0.27 11.84 6.47
CA SER A 36 -1.47 12.66 6.28
C SER A 36 -1.84 12.78 4.79
N LYS A 37 -0.85 12.88 3.89
CA LYS A 37 -1.09 12.85 2.43
C LYS A 37 -1.60 11.48 1.98
N LEU A 38 -0.99 10.39 2.45
CA LEU A 38 -1.40 9.02 2.14
C LEU A 38 -2.86 8.78 2.52
N ILE A 39 -3.25 9.19 3.72
CA ILE A 39 -4.59 8.99 4.27
C ILE A 39 -5.58 10.07 3.79
N GLY A 40 -5.10 11.13 3.12
CA GLY A 40 -5.92 12.24 2.63
C GLY A 40 -6.57 13.07 3.74
N CYS A 41 -5.82 13.37 4.79
CA CYS A 41 -6.23 14.27 5.87
C CYS A 41 -5.11 15.24 6.27
N ASP A 42 -5.40 16.17 7.19
CA ASP A 42 -4.40 17.13 7.66
C ASP A 42 -3.39 16.50 8.63
N ARG A 43 -2.15 17.00 8.61
CA ARG A 43 -1.10 16.59 9.57
C ARG A 43 -1.54 16.74 11.03
N ALA A 44 -2.26 17.82 11.33
CA ALA A 44 -2.79 18.07 12.68
C ALA A 44 -3.83 17.02 13.10
N THR A 45 -4.54 16.42 12.14
CA THR A 45 -5.49 15.35 12.38
C THR A 45 -4.78 14.05 12.72
N VAL A 46 -3.76 13.65 11.95
CA VAL A 46 -2.90 12.49 12.27
C VAL A 46 -2.23 12.66 13.63
N ASN A 47 -1.67 13.84 13.90
CA ASN A 47 -1.03 14.14 15.18
C ASN A 47 -2.00 13.98 16.37
N ARG A 48 -3.24 14.50 16.24
CA ARG A 48 -4.29 14.34 17.27
C ARG A 48 -4.68 12.89 17.50
N TRP A 49 -4.75 12.08 16.43
CA TRP A 49 -5.08 10.67 16.52
C TRP A 49 -4.01 9.90 17.31
N LEU A 50 -2.74 10.17 17.04
CA LEU A 50 -1.62 9.48 17.68
C LEU A 50 -1.44 9.90 19.15
N LEU A 51 -1.48 11.21 19.45
CA LEU A 51 -1.25 11.71 20.80
C LEU A 51 -2.34 11.31 21.79
N ASN A 52 -3.60 11.34 21.36
CA ASN A 52 -4.72 11.15 22.28
C ASN A 52 -5.39 9.79 22.13
N ARG A 53 -4.97 8.95 21.15
CA ARG A 53 -5.71 7.76 20.70
C ARG A 53 -7.19 8.05 20.40
N ARG A 54 -7.54 9.30 20.12
CA ARG A 54 -8.91 9.79 19.93
C ARG A 54 -9.19 10.04 18.45
N GLY A 55 -10.40 9.69 18.01
CA GLY A 55 -10.84 9.95 16.64
C GLY A 55 -11.78 8.89 16.09
N GLY A 56 -11.73 7.67 16.63
CA GLY A 56 -12.58 6.55 16.21
C GLY A 56 -14.06 6.93 16.24
N ASP A 57 -14.54 7.40 17.39
CA ASP A 57 -15.96 7.73 17.64
C ASP A 57 -16.51 8.86 16.75
N ARG A 58 -15.63 9.68 16.17
CA ARG A 58 -15.99 10.82 15.31
C ARG A 58 -15.73 10.54 13.83
N THR A 59 -15.09 9.41 13.51
CA THR A 59 -14.82 8.97 12.15
C THR A 59 -15.96 8.06 11.74
N THR A 60 -16.62 8.38 10.62
CA THR A 60 -17.68 7.50 10.12
C THR A 60 -17.08 6.16 9.70
N PHE A 61 -17.83 5.06 9.81
CA PHE A 61 -17.34 3.75 9.37
C PHE A 61 -16.89 3.75 7.90
N LYS A 62 -17.58 4.50 7.04
CA LYS A 62 -17.18 4.72 5.63
C LYS A 62 -15.79 5.35 5.51
N ASP A 63 -15.48 6.33 6.36
CA ASP A 63 -14.17 6.97 6.36
C ASP A 63 -13.11 6.06 6.98
N MET A 64 -13.45 5.25 8.00
CA MET A 64 -12.53 4.22 8.50
C MET A 64 -12.17 3.21 7.41
N VAL A 65 -13.13 2.72 6.64
CA VAL A 65 -12.86 1.81 5.51
C VAL A 65 -11.91 2.45 4.49
N ARG A 66 -12.08 3.74 4.18
CA ARG A 66 -11.16 4.47 3.30
C ARG A 66 -9.75 4.61 3.89
N ILE A 67 -9.64 4.81 5.19
CA ILE A 67 -8.36 4.91 5.88
C ILE A 67 -7.66 3.54 5.89
N LEU A 68 -8.40 2.47 6.22
CA LEU A 68 -7.92 1.08 6.18
C LEU A 68 -7.38 0.72 4.79
N ASP A 69 -8.15 1.04 3.73
CA ASP A 69 -7.76 0.81 2.34
C ASP A 69 -6.46 1.55 1.97
N ARG A 70 -6.35 2.83 2.34
CA ARG A 70 -5.13 3.64 2.11
C ARG A 70 -3.91 3.12 2.87
N LEU A 71 -4.12 2.53 4.04
CA LEU A 71 -3.08 1.91 4.87
C LEU A 71 -2.80 0.45 4.50
N ARG A 72 -3.57 -0.12 3.55
CA ARG A 72 -3.51 -1.53 3.16
C ARG A 72 -3.78 -2.51 4.31
N ILE A 73 -4.62 -2.12 5.27
CA ILE A 73 -5.04 -2.99 6.36
C ILE A 73 -6.18 -3.88 5.85
N PRO A 74 -6.02 -5.21 5.82
CA PRO A 74 -7.05 -6.10 5.30
C PRO A 74 -8.22 -6.19 6.27
N LEU A 75 -9.44 -6.02 5.74
CA LEU A 75 -10.67 -6.00 6.54
C LEU A 75 -10.97 -7.30 7.33
N PRO A 76 -10.51 -8.51 6.93
CA PRO A 76 -10.55 -9.67 7.80
C PRO A 76 -9.92 -9.45 9.19
N GLU A 77 -8.87 -8.62 9.31
CA GLU A 77 -8.27 -8.27 10.60
C GLU A 77 -9.19 -7.40 11.48
N VAL A 78 -10.08 -6.64 10.82
CA VAL A 78 -11.05 -5.75 11.46
C VAL A 78 -12.28 -6.53 11.94
N PHE A 79 -12.80 -7.45 11.14
CA PHE A 79 -14.01 -8.20 11.46
C PHE A 79 -13.77 -9.45 12.32
N GLY A 80 -12.53 -9.93 12.42
CA GLY A 80 -12.18 -11.09 13.26
C GLY A 80 -12.83 -12.42 12.83
N THR A 81 -13.58 -12.41 11.73
CA THR A 81 -14.26 -13.57 11.16
C THR A 81 -13.58 -13.93 9.85
N GLY A 82 -13.13 -15.19 9.73
CA GLY A 82 -12.73 -15.80 8.45
C GLY A 82 -13.88 -15.93 7.44
N VAL A 83 -14.96 -15.18 7.61
CA VAL A 83 -16.17 -15.16 6.80
C VAL A 83 -16.49 -13.69 6.55
N GLY A 84 -16.43 -13.30 5.28
CA GLY A 84 -16.49 -11.89 4.87
C GLY A 84 -15.13 -11.35 4.42
N ALA A 85 -14.45 -12.06 3.51
CA ALA A 85 -13.43 -11.41 2.71
C ALA A 85 -14.07 -10.23 1.97
N PHE A 86 -13.48 -9.04 2.06
CA PHE A 86 -13.80 -8.00 1.08
C PHE A 86 -13.57 -8.60 -0.32
N PRO A 87 -14.38 -8.25 -1.35
CA PRO A 87 -13.86 -8.34 -2.70
C PRO A 87 -12.53 -7.58 -2.70
N ALA A 88 -11.51 -8.12 -3.38
CA ALA A 88 -10.17 -7.54 -3.42
C ALA A 88 -10.23 -6.00 -3.49
N PRO A 89 -9.32 -5.27 -2.80
CA PRO A 89 -9.29 -3.80 -2.77
C PRO A 89 -9.67 -3.26 -4.14
N ALA A 90 -10.62 -2.29 -4.18
CA ALA A 90 -11.26 -1.82 -5.41
C ALA A 90 -10.25 -1.84 -6.55
N PRO A 91 -10.50 -2.61 -7.62
CA PRO A 91 -9.43 -3.20 -8.42
C PRO A 91 -8.53 -2.09 -8.94
N ASP A 92 -7.40 -1.85 -8.28
CA ASP A 92 -6.27 -1.27 -8.98
C ASP A 92 -5.60 -2.45 -9.67
N LYS A 93 -6.31 -2.86 -10.73
CA LYS A 93 -6.00 -3.88 -11.72
C LYS A 93 -5.58 -5.23 -11.15
N SER A 94 -6.45 -6.24 -11.33
CA SER A 94 -5.95 -7.61 -11.52
C SER A 94 -4.70 -7.52 -12.40
N MET A 95 -3.59 -8.07 -11.90
CA MET A 95 -2.27 -7.90 -12.50
C MET A 95 -2.36 -8.00 -14.02
N THR A 96 -2.09 -6.89 -14.69
CA THR A 96 -2.22 -6.84 -16.14
C THR A 96 -1.01 -7.51 -16.78
N ARG A 97 -1.13 -7.89 -18.06
CA ARG A 97 0.04 -8.35 -18.83
C ARG A 97 1.14 -7.28 -18.84
N LEU A 98 0.77 -5.99 -18.81
CA LEU A 98 1.71 -4.88 -18.71
C LEU A 98 2.46 -4.88 -17.37
N ASP A 99 1.78 -5.10 -16.24
CA ASP A 99 2.43 -5.16 -14.93
C ASP A 99 3.46 -6.30 -14.88
N ALA A 100 3.11 -7.47 -15.44
CA ALA A 100 4.04 -8.60 -15.55
C ALA A 100 5.26 -8.27 -16.43
N ALA A 101 5.03 -7.62 -17.57
CA ALA A 101 6.09 -7.21 -18.48
C ALA A 101 7.01 -6.16 -17.85
N VAL A 102 6.45 -5.18 -17.13
CA VAL A 102 7.21 -4.17 -16.38
C VAL A 102 8.04 -4.82 -15.28
N ALA A 103 7.46 -5.73 -14.49
CA ALA A 103 8.18 -6.49 -13.46
C ALA A 103 9.37 -7.26 -14.05
N LYS A 104 9.18 -7.91 -15.20
CA LYS A 104 10.24 -8.62 -15.94
C LYS A 104 11.36 -7.67 -16.37
N VAL A 105 11.03 -6.55 -17.01
CA VAL A 105 12.02 -5.54 -17.44
C VAL A 105 12.81 -5.01 -16.24
N LEU A 106 12.13 -4.64 -15.16
CA LEU A 106 12.79 -4.14 -13.95
C LEU A 106 13.67 -5.21 -13.33
N LYS A 107 13.21 -6.46 -13.24
CA LYS A 107 14.02 -7.57 -12.71
C LYS A 107 15.31 -7.78 -13.51
N ASP A 108 15.22 -7.73 -14.83
CA ASP A 108 16.38 -7.85 -15.72
C ASP A 108 17.35 -6.68 -15.52
N LEU A 109 16.84 -5.45 -15.38
CA LEU A 109 17.65 -4.26 -15.10
C LEU A 109 18.35 -4.33 -13.74
N PHE A 110 17.65 -4.74 -12.68
CA PHE A 110 18.22 -4.94 -11.35
C PHE A 110 19.35 -5.99 -11.40
N SER A 111 19.11 -7.12 -12.08
CA SER A 111 20.12 -8.17 -12.26
C SER A 111 21.33 -7.68 -13.06
N LEU A 112 21.12 -6.95 -14.15
CA LEU A 112 22.19 -6.45 -15.03
C LEU A 112 23.10 -5.45 -14.30
N LEU A 113 22.51 -4.61 -13.46
CA LEU A 113 23.23 -3.57 -12.71
C LEU A 113 23.76 -4.06 -11.36
N GLY A 114 23.54 -5.33 -11.01
CA GLY A 114 23.94 -5.89 -9.71
C GLY A 114 23.23 -5.23 -8.52
N LYS A 115 22.03 -4.69 -8.74
CA LYS A 115 21.23 -4.00 -7.72
C LYS A 115 20.24 -4.97 -7.10
N GLY A 116 20.16 -4.94 -5.77
CA GLY A 116 19.22 -5.74 -4.99
C GLY A 116 18.01 -4.93 -4.52
N PRO A 117 17.02 -5.60 -3.91
CA PRO A 117 15.84 -4.95 -3.32
C PRO A 117 16.19 -3.82 -2.33
N ASP A 118 17.29 -3.97 -1.60
CA ASP A 118 17.76 -3.01 -0.60
C ASP A 118 18.31 -1.71 -1.20
N SER A 119 18.43 -1.63 -2.53
CA SER A 119 18.90 -0.43 -3.24
C SER A 119 17.79 0.58 -3.53
N VAL A 120 16.54 0.25 -3.18
CA VAL A 120 15.37 1.09 -3.43
C VAL A 120 15.02 1.88 -2.17
N GLU A 121 15.29 3.19 -2.20
CA GLU A 121 15.00 4.05 -1.06
C GLU A 121 13.49 4.27 -0.88
N GLY A 122 13.01 4.17 0.37
CA GLY A 122 11.63 4.47 0.72
C GLY A 122 10.60 3.44 0.28
N VAL A 123 11.05 2.23 -0.10
CA VAL A 123 10.19 1.07 -0.39
C VAL A 123 10.70 -0.11 0.41
N ASP A 124 9.80 -0.87 1.01
CA ASP A 124 10.17 -2.08 1.76
C ASP A 124 10.85 -3.11 0.83
N PRO A 125 11.99 -3.72 1.21
CA PRO A 125 12.65 -4.73 0.38
C PRO A 125 11.79 -5.97 0.09
N GLY A 126 10.85 -6.32 0.97
CA GLY A 126 9.85 -7.35 0.76
C GLY A 126 8.90 -6.96 -0.38
N ASP A 127 8.33 -5.75 -0.32
CA ASP A 127 7.49 -5.20 -1.39
C ASP A 127 8.23 -5.20 -2.74
N VAL A 128 9.50 -4.78 -2.77
CA VAL A 128 10.33 -4.80 -3.99
C VAL A 128 10.45 -6.22 -4.56
N ARG A 129 10.67 -7.24 -3.73
CA ARG A 129 10.72 -8.63 -4.20
C ARG A 129 9.37 -9.08 -4.77
N GLU A 130 8.27 -8.71 -4.12
CA GLU A 130 6.94 -9.06 -4.62
C GLU A 130 6.64 -8.39 -5.97
N PHE A 131 7.02 -7.12 -6.14
CA PHE A 131 6.92 -6.39 -7.42
C PHE A 131 7.76 -7.06 -8.51
N LEU A 132 9.05 -7.29 -8.27
CA LEU A 132 9.95 -7.90 -9.25
C LEU A 132 9.57 -9.35 -9.59
N SER A 133 8.88 -10.04 -8.69
CA SER A 133 8.33 -11.36 -8.94
C SER A 133 7.03 -11.36 -9.74
N GLY A 134 6.43 -10.19 -9.98
CA GLY A 134 5.12 -10.07 -10.62
C GLY A 134 4.05 -10.77 -9.79
N ARG A 135 4.05 -10.59 -8.46
CA ARG A 135 3.00 -11.11 -7.58
C ARG A 135 1.99 -10.04 -7.15
N VAL A 136 2.39 -8.78 -7.27
CA VAL A 136 1.58 -7.63 -6.88
C VAL A 136 1.63 -6.56 -7.99
N PRO A 137 0.52 -5.85 -8.24
CA PRO A 137 0.47 -4.76 -9.20
C PRO A 137 1.31 -3.58 -8.72
N LEU A 138 1.92 -2.90 -9.68
CA LEU A 138 2.97 -1.92 -9.42
C LEU A 138 2.37 -0.50 -9.44
N ARG A 139 2.46 0.25 -8.34
CA ARG A 139 1.94 1.63 -8.29
C ARG A 139 2.88 2.57 -9.04
N ALA A 140 2.35 3.69 -9.52
CA ALA A 140 3.17 4.71 -10.19
C ALA A 140 4.30 5.26 -9.29
N SER A 141 4.04 5.40 -7.98
CA SER A 141 5.06 5.77 -6.99
C SER A 141 6.19 4.74 -6.91
N ASP A 142 5.82 3.46 -6.90
CA ASP A 142 6.73 2.34 -6.71
C ASP A 142 7.57 2.15 -8.00
N LEU A 143 6.95 2.30 -9.16
CA LEU A 143 7.62 2.34 -10.46
C LEU A 143 8.69 3.42 -10.50
N TYR A 144 8.35 4.64 -10.08
CA TYR A 144 9.30 5.75 -10.07
C TYR A 144 10.51 5.44 -9.18
N GLN A 145 10.31 4.91 -7.97
CA GLN A 145 11.42 4.58 -7.07
C GLN A 145 12.28 3.44 -7.60
N LEU A 146 11.67 2.40 -8.17
CA LEU A 146 12.40 1.28 -8.78
C LEU A 146 13.24 1.74 -9.96
N CYS A 147 12.66 2.55 -10.84
CA CYS A 147 13.32 3.17 -11.99
C CYS A 147 14.48 4.08 -11.57
N LYS A 148 14.25 4.93 -10.57
CA LYS A 148 15.28 5.78 -9.97
C LYS A 148 16.42 4.95 -9.39
N ALA A 149 16.11 3.85 -8.69
CA ALA A 149 17.12 2.95 -8.12
C ALA A 149 18.01 2.34 -9.20
N VAL A 150 17.48 2.03 -10.40
CA VAL A 150 18.29 1.52 -11.53
C VAL A 150 18.83 2.60 -12.46
N GLY A 151 18.49 3.88 -12.24
CA GLY A 151 18.93 4.99 -13.10
C GLY A 151 18.28 5.00 -14.48
N VAL A 152 17.05 4.49 -14.58
CA VAL A 152 16.28 4.43 -15.84
C VAL A 152 15.04 5.30 -15.68
N GLU A 153 14.69 6.05 -16.73
CA GLU A 153 13.44 6.82 -16.76
C GLU A 153 12.22 5.87 -16.87
N PRO A 154 11.12 6.08 -16.10
CA PRO A 154 9.94 5.21 -16.14
C PRO A 154 9.35 4.98 -17.53
N GLY A 155 9.38 6.01 -18.38
CA GLY A 155 8.91 5.91 -19.77
C GLY A 155 9.69 4.87 -20.60
N VAL A 156 10.98 4.70 -20.34
CA VAL A 156 11.83 3.71 -21.03
C VAL A 156 11.47 2.30 -20.59
N ALA A 157 11.27 2.08 -19.28
CA ALA A 157 10.85 0.79 -18.74
C ALA A 157 9.46 0.39 -19.28
N LEU A 158 8.52 1.33 -19.32
CA LEU A 158 7.18 1.12 -19.87
C LEU A 158 7.20 0.83 -21.38
N ALA A 159 7.97 1.59 -22.16
CA ALA A 159 8.09 1.36 -23.60
C ALA A 159 8.69 -0.03 -23.89
N ARG A 160 9.71 -0.43 -23.12
CA ARG A 160 10.31 -1.76 -23.26
C ARG A 160 9.33 -2.87 -22.88
N ALA A 161 8.55 -2.67 -21.83
CA ALA A 161 7.51 -3.61 -21.42
C ALA A 161 6.41 -3.74 -22.48
N ALA A 162 5.99 -2.64 -23.09
CA ALA A 162 5.03 -2.66 -24.20
C ALA A 162 5.58 -3.45 -25.40
N SER A 163 6.86 -3.24 -25.79
CA SER A 163 7.47 -4.01 -26.87
C SER A 163 7.54 -5.51 -26.57
N LEU A 164 7.69 -5.93 -25.32
CA LEU A 164 7.65 -7.35 -24.95
C LEU A 164 6.25 -7.95 -25.16
N LEU A 165 5.19 -7.17 -24.92
CA LEU A 165 3.82 -7.61 -25.15
C LEU A 165 3.47 -7.70 -26.63
N ASP A 166 4.06 -6.85 -27.47
CA ASP A 166 3.86 -6.91 -28.93
C ASP A 166 4.61 -8.09 -29.59
N MET A 167 5.58 -8.69 -28.89
CA MET A 167 6.38 -9.82 -29.35
C MET A 167 5.88 -11.20 -28.85
N GLU A 168 4.91 -11.22 -27.92
CA GLU A 168 4.27 -12.43 -27.35
C GLU A 168 2.88 -12.70 -27.95
#